data_AF-A0A2Y9JD75-F1
#
_entry.id   AF-A0A2Y9JD75-F1
#
_cell.length_a   1.000
_cell.length_b   1.000
_cell.length_c   1.000
_cell.angle_alpha   90.00
_cell.angle_beta   90.00
_cell.angle_gamma   90.00
#
_symmetry.space_group_name_H-M   'P 1'
#
loop_
_entity.id
_entity.type
_entity.pdbx_description
1 polymer ?
#
loop_
_entity_poly.entity_id
_entity_poly.type
_entity_poly.pdbx_seq_one_letter_code
_entity_poly.pdbx_strand_id
1 'polypeptide(L)'
;MQLPRWWELGDPCAWTGQGRGTRRMSPATTGTFLLTGEISNDPITFNTNLMGYPDRPGWLRYIQRTPYSDGVLYGSPTAENVGKPTIIEITAYNRRTFETARHNLIINIMSAEDFPLPYQAEFFIKNMNVEEMLASEVLGDFLGAVKNVWQPERLNAINITSALDRGGRVPLPINDMKEGVYVMVGADVPFSSCLREVENPQNQLRCSQEMEPVITCDKKFRTQFYIDWCKISLVDKTKQVSTYQEVIRGEGILPDGGEYKPPSDSLKSRDYYTDFLITLAVPSAVALVLFLILAYIMCCRREGVEKRNMQTPDIQLVHHSAIQKSTKELRDMSKNREIAWPLSTLPVFHPVTGEIIPPLHTDSYESTNMPLMQTQQ
;
A
#
# COMPACT_ATOMS: atom_id res chain seq x y z
N MET A 1 -13.60 47.23 8.61
CA MET A 1 -14.78 46.39 8.89
C MET A 1 -14.55 45.75 10.25
N GLN A 2 -15.42 46.01 11.23
CA GLN A 2 -15.41 45.24 12.47
C GLN A 2 -15.74 43.78 12.13
N LEU A 3 -14.94 42.85 12.65
CA LEU A 3 -15.27 41.44 12.59
C LEU A 3 -16.62 41.20 13.32
N PRO A 4 -17.46 40.26 12.85
CA PRO A 4 -18.66 39.89 13.58
C PRO A 4 -18.29 39.35 14.97
N ARG A 5 -19.09 39.64 16.00
CA ARG A 5 -18.88 39.23 17.40
C ARG A 5 -18.94 37.70 17.67
N TRP A 6 -18.96 36.88 16.64
CA TRP A 6 -19.10 35.43 16.75
C TRP A 6 -17.86 34.69 16.26
N TRP A 7 -16.86 35.38 15.71
CA TRP A 7 -15.57 34.77 15.41
C TRP A 7 -14.43 35.79 15.40
N GLU A 8 -13.24 35.32 15.75
CA GLU A 8 -12.02 36.12 15.74
C GLU A 8 -10.84 35.34 15.15
N LEU A 9 -9.82 36.09 14.71
CA LEU A 9 -8.56 35.56 14.24
C LEU A 9 -7.54 35.64 15.37
N GLY A 10 -7.28 34.50 16.02
CA GLY A 10 -6.39 34.40 17.18
C GLY A 10 -4.94 34.80 16.90
N ASP A 11 -4.23 35.06 18.00
CA ASP A 11 -2.81 35.40 17.98
C ASP A 11 -1.96 34.18 17.59
N PRO A 12 -1.11 34.31 16.56
CA PRO A 12 -0.35 33.19 16.04
C PRO A 12 0.84 32.81 16.94
N CYS A 13 1.19 31.52 17.03
CA CYS A 13 2.12 30.99 18.05
C CYS A 13 3.62 31.05 17.69
N ALA A 14 4.04 31.62 16.57
CA ALA A 14 5.45 31.67 16.16
C ALA A 14 5.86 33.04 15.61
N TRP A 15 6.17 34.00 16.48
CA TRP A 15 6.51 35.37 16.04
C TRP A 15 7.69 35.96 16.80
N THR A 16 8.76 36.18 16.06
CA THR A 16 9.80 37.15 16.40
C THR A 16 9.23 38.56 16.13
N GLY A 17 9.16 39.38 17.18
CA GLY A 17 9.24 40.84 17.13
C GLY A 17 8.23 41.63 16.28
N GLN A 18 7.20 42.16 16.96
CA GLN A 18 6.70 43.55 16.83
C GLN A 18 6.06 44.00 15.49
N GLY A 19 4.72 44.08 15.48
CA GLY A 19 3.97 44.89 14.52
C GLY A 19 2.49 44.51 14.39
N ARG A 20 1.59 45.30 14.99
CA ARG A 20 0.13 45.19 14.76
C ARG A 20 -0.17 45.43 13.28
N GLY A 21 -0.76 44.44 12.61
CA GLY A 21 -1.42 44.60 11.31
C GLY A 21 -0.83 43.82 10.14
N THR A 22 0.44 43.42 10.18
CA THR A 22 1.07 42.61 9.10
C THR A 22 1.74 41.38 9.69
N ARG A 23 1.20 40.19 9.38
CA ARG A 23 1.73 38.91 9.87
C ARG A 23 2.86 38.45 8.92
N ARG A 24 4.12 38.54 9.36
CA ARG A 24 5.40 38.20 8.68
C ARG A 24 5.95 36.74 8.80
N MET A 25 5.63 35.79 7.92
CA MET A 25 6.19 34.42 8.00
C MET A 25 7.64 34.33 7.49
N SER A 26 8.38 33.30 7.91
CA SER A 26 9.72 32.97 7.40
C SER A 26 9.76 31.52 6.91
N PRO A 27 10.44 31.20 5.80
CA PRO A 27 10.65 29.83 5.35
C PRO A 27 11.38 28.92 6.36
N ALA A 28 12.05 29.50 7.36
CA ALA A 28 12.76 28.74 8.39
C ALA A 28 11.85 28.24 9.53
N THR A 29 10.55 28.57 9.52
CA THR A 29 9.63 28.16 10.60
C THR A 29 8.20 27.94 10.08
N THR A 30 7.53 26.89 10.58
CA THR A 30 6.09 26.70 10.35
C THR A 30 5.31 27.78 11.07
N GLY A 31 4.47 28.52 10.35
CA GLY A 31 3.56 29.46 10.98
C GLY A 31 2.14 28.88 11.11
N THR A 32 1.44 29.34 12.13
CA THR A 32 0.11 28.85 12.52
C THR A 32 -0.82 30.04 12.80
N PHE A 33 -2.04 30.01 12.30
CA PHE A 33 -3.11 30.95 12.63
C PHE A 33 -4.33 30.19 13.17
N LEU A 34 -4.83 30.64 14.31
CA LEU A 34 -6.03 30.09 14.92
C LEU A 34 -7.27 30.88 14.46
N LEU A 35 -8.29 30.16 14.04
CA LEU A 35 -9.60 30.66 13.65
C LEU A 35 -10.60 30.18 14.70
N THR A 36 -10.95 31.08 15.62
CA THR A 36 -11.75 30.73 16.80
C THR A 36 -13.17 31.25 16.62
N GLY A 37 -14.16 30.40 16.87
CA GLY A 37 -15.54 30.84 17.08
C GLY A 37 -15.65 31.46 18.47
N GLU A 38 -16.00 32.73 18.58
CA GLU A 38 -16.12 33.42 19.86
C GLU A 38 -17.38 32.92 20.61
N ILE A 39 -17.23 32.58 21.90
CA ILE A 39 -18.16 32.49 23.08
C ILE A 39 -19.58 31.90 22.89
N SER A 40 -20.25 32.16 21.78
CA SER A 40 -21.46 31.48 21.37
C SER A 40 -21.09 30.06 20.95
N ASN A 41 -21.71 29.05 21.56
CA ASN A 41 -21.55 27.63 21.23
C ASN A 41 -22.22 27.32 19.86
N ASP A 42 -21.84 28.10 18.85
CA ASP A 42 -22.37 28.13 17.49
C ASP A 42 -21.49 27.26 16.59
N PRO A 43 -22.11 26.44 15.73
CA PRO A 43 -21.36 25.64 14.75
C PRO A 43 -20.86 26.54 13.62
N ILE A 44 -19.57 26.89 13.64
CA ILE A 44 -18.93 27.74 12.64
C ILE A 44 -17.98 26.91 11.77
N THR A 45 -18.07 27.07 10.46
CA THR A 45 -17.12 26.47 9.51
C THR A 45 -16.37 27.56 8.76
N PHE A 46 -15.08 27.35 8.54
CA PHE A 46 -14.25 28.30 7.81
C PHE A 46 -13.88 27.75 6.43
N ASN A 47 -13.91 28.61 5.43
CA ASN A 47 -13.27 28.38 4.15
C ASN A 47 -12.10 29.35 4.00
N THR A 48 -10.96 28.85 3.53
CA THR A 48 -9.74 29.64 3.40
C THR A 48 -9.16 29.43 2.01
N ASN A 49 -9.06 30.51 1.23
CA ASN A 49 -8.67 30.47 -0.18
C ASN A 49 -7.62 31.55 -0.47
N LEU A 50 -6.77 31.34 -1.46
CA LEU A 50 -5.95 32.43 -2.00
C LEU A 50 -6.87 33.44 -2.70
N MET A 51 -6.66 34.74 -2.46
CA MET A 51 -7.49 35.78 -3.07
C MET A 51 -7.53 35.64 -4.60
N GLY A 52 -8.73 35.49 -5.15
CA GLY A 52 -8.96 35.31 -6.59
C GLY A 52 -8.89 33.85 -7.09
N TYR A 53 -8.63 32.89 -6.20
CA TYR A 53 -8.53 31.48 -6.54
C TYR A 53 -9.43 30.62 -5.62
N PRO A 54 -9.91 29.46 -6.10
CA PRO A 54 -10.68 28.54 -5.26
C PRO A 54 -9.79 27.78 -4.26
N ASP A 55 -8.50 27.65 -4.57
CA ASP A 55 -7.54 26.86 -3.80
C ASP A 55 -6.67 27.73 -2.88
N ARG A 56 -6.04 27.08 -1.88
CA ARG A 56 -5.00 27.67 -1.05
C ARG A 56 -3.65 27.62 -1.76
N PRO A 57 -2.67 28.45 -1.35
CA PRO A 57 -1.28 28.24 -1.75
C PRO A 57 -0.82 26.84 -1.36
N GLY A 58 -0.04 26.17 -2.20
CA GLY A 58 0.37 24.76 -1.97
C GLY A 58 1.17 24.51 -0.69
N TRP A 59 1.71 25.56 -0.07
CA TRP A 59 2.43 25.48 1.20
C TRP A 59 1.53 25.62 2.43
N LEU A 60 0.28 26.05 2.27
CA LEU A 60 -0.65 26.40 3.35
C LEU A 60 -1.78 25.37 3.45
N ARG A 61 -2.03 24.88 4.66
CA ARG A 61 -3.02 23.85 4.98
C ARG A 61 -4.00 24.36 6.02
N TYR A 62 -5.19 23.78 6.00
CA TYR A 62 -6.27 24.10 6.93
C TYR A 62 -6.82 22.81 7.53
N ILE A 63 -7.06 22.81 8.83
CA ILE A 63 -7.70 21.71 9.55
C ILE A 63 -8.77 22.24 10.50
N GLN A 64 -9.92 21.58 10.52
CA GLN A 64 -10.97 21.78 11.52
C GLN A 64 -11.70 20.45 11.69
N ARG A 65 -11.74 19.94 12.92
CA ARG A 65 -12.33 18.61 13.21
C ARG A 65 -13.83 18.63 13.19
N THR A 66 -14.42 19.64 13.83
CA THR A 66 -15.85 19.81 13.98
C THR A 66 -16.23 21.28 13.78
N PRO A 67 -17.48 21.59 13.43
CA PRO A 67 -17.95 22.97 13.40
C PRO A 67 -17.88 23.69 14.76
N TYR A 68 -17.69 22.97 15.87
CA TYR A 68 -17.58 23.54 17.20
C TYR A 68 -16.13 23.68 17.67
N SER A 69 -15.18 23.12 16.92
CA SER A 69 -13.75 23.24 17.21
C SER A 69 -13.15 24.38 16.41
N ASP A 70 -12.09 24.96 16.95
CA ASP A 70 -11.29 25.96 16.25
C ASP A 70 -10.72 25.41 14.94
N GLY A 71 -10.63 26.30 13.95
CA GLY A 71 -9.92 26.04 12.72
C GLY A 71 -8.46 26.43 12.86
N VAL A 72 -7.55 25.63 12.31
CA VAL A 72 -6.12 25.92 12.33
C VAL A 72 -5.60 26.01 10.91
N LEU A 73 -5.02 27.16 10.57
CA LEU A 73 -4.37 27.41 9.29
C LEU A 73 -2.85 27.38 9.52
N TYR A 74 -2.15 26.44 8.90
CA TYR A 74 -0.73 26.19 9.17
C TYR A 74 0.05 25.86 7.91
N GLY A 75 1.34 26.16 7.90
CA GLY A 75 2.19 25.86 6.75
C GLY A 75 3.54 26.54 6.79
N SER A 76 4.37 26.19 5.82
CA SER A 76 5.74 26.68 5.70
C SER A 76 6.01 27.18 4.29
N PRO A 77 6.15 28.50 4.08
CA PRO A 77 6.37 29.06 2.75
C PRO A 77 7.72 28.64 2.17
N THR A 78 7.83 28.61 0.85
CA THR A 78 9.10 28.32 0.16
C THR A 78 9.88 29.60 -0.11
N ALA A 79 11.16 29.45 -0.49
CA ALA A 79 12.01 30.59 -0.86
C ALA A 79 11.43 31.41 -2.04
N GLU A 80 10.68 30.78 -2.94
CA GLU A 80 10.02 31.44 -4.08
C GLU A 80 8.91 32.42 -3.65
N ASN A 81 8.37 32.25 -2.44
CA ASN A 81 7.31 33.09 -1.91
C ASN A 81 7.83 34.33 -1.17
N VAL A 82 9.15 34.44 -0.97
CA VAL A 82 9.77 35.57 -0.25
C VAL A 82 9.50 36.90 -0.98
N GLY A 83 9.18 37.94 -0.22
CA GLY A 83 8.93 39.29 -0.74
C GLY A 83 7.57 39.48 -1.41
N LYS A 84 6.77 38.42 -1.59
CA LYS A 84 5.41 38.49 -2.15
C LYS A 84 4.36 38.41 -1.03
N PRO A 85 3.54 39.45 -0.81
CA PRO A 85 2.45 39.36 0.14
C PRO A 85 1.41 38.34 -0.37
N THR A 86 1.11 37.33 0.44
CA THR A 86 0.08 36.33 0.15
C THR A 86 -1.19 36.73 0.88
N ILE A 87 -2.27 36.95 0.14
CA ILE A 87 -3.56 37.37 0.71
C ILE A 87 -4.52 36.18 0.73
N ILE A 88 -4.92 35.75 1.92
CA ILE A 88 -5.86 34.65 2.13
C ILE A 88 -7.23 35.22 2.47
N GLU A 89 -8.24 34.90 1.66
CA GLU A 89 -9.63 35.20 1.96
C GLU A 89 -10.18 34.11 2.90
N ILE A 90 -10.58 34.53 4.09
CA ILE A 90 -11.20 33.70 5.12
C ILE A 90 -12.69 34.00 5.11
N THR A 91 -13.50 33.00 4.77
CA THR A 91 -14.95 33.08 4.86
C THR A 91 -15.42 32.21 6.02
N ALA A 92 -15.91 32.85 7.08
CA ALA A 92 -16.56 32.16 8.19
C ALA A 92 -18.06 32.03 7.90
N TYR A 93 -18.62 30.85 8.16
CA TYR A 93 -20.03 30.54 7.97
C TYR A 93 -20.62 29.98 9.25
N ASN A 94 -21.61 30.66 9.80
CA ASN A 94 -22.38 30.17 10.95
C ASN A 94 -23.46 29.21 10.44
N ARG A 95 -23.33 27.92 10.76
CA ARG A 95 -24.26 26.87 10.31
C ARG A 95 -25.64 26.95 10.98
N ARG A 96 -25.78 27.71 12.07
CA ARG A 96 -27.05 27.91 12.77
C ARG A 96 -27.84 29.07 12.18
N THR A 97 -27.21 30.22 11.96
CA THR A 97 -27.87 31.44 11.49
C THR A 97 -27.77 31.66 9.97
N PHE A 98 -26.94 30.88 9.27
CA PHE A 98 -26.60 31.05 7.87
C PHE A 98 -25.87 32.37 7.55
N GLU A 99 -25.42 33.11 8.58
CA GLU A 99 -24.63 34.31 8.40
C GLU A 99 -23.23 33.97 7.87
N THR A 100 -22.75 34.80 6.95
CA THR A 100 -21.41 34.69 6.38
C THR A 100 -20.62 35.96 6.68
N ALA A 101 -19.35 35.79 6.99
CA ALA A 101 -18.43 36.89 7.20
C ALA A 101 -17.13 36.62 6.46
N ARG A 102 -16.56 37.66 5.85
CA ARG A 102 -15.32 37.56 5.08
C ARG A 102 -14.25 38.44 5.68
N HIS A 103 -13.02 37.95 5.65
CA HIS A 103 -11.85 38.66 6.13
C HIS A 103 -10.62 38.35 5.28
N ASN A 104 -9.81 39.36 4.99
CA ASN A 104 -8.59 39.19 4.22
C ASN A 104 -7.39 39.17 5.15
N LEU A 105 -6.73 38.02 5.24
CA LEU A 105 -5.50 37.82 5.98
C LEU A 105 -4.30 38.08 5.07
N ILE A 106 -3.49 39.08 5.38
CA ILE A 106 -2.27 39.40 4.64
C ILE A 106 -1.06 38.77 5.34
N ILE A 107 -0.39 37.87 4.63
CA ILE A 107 0.82 37.18 5.08
C ILE A 107 2.02 37.70 4.30
N ASN A 108 2.97 38.33 4.97
CA ASN A 108 4.21 38.80 4.38
C ASN A 108 5.31 37.77 4.59
N ILE A 109 5.98 37.30 3.55
CA ILE A 109 7.02 36.27 3.70
C ILE A 109 8.40 36.93 3.65
N MET A 110 9.14 36.83 4.76
CA MET A 110 10.48 37.39 4.93
C MET A 110 11.55 36.39 4.52
N SER A 111 12.71 36.90 4.10
CA SER A 111 13.89 36.05 3.87
C SER A 111 14.37 35.41 5.17
N ALA A 112 14.87 34.19 5.04
CA ALA A 112 15.48 33.42 6.14
C ALA A 112 17.01 33.32 6.02
N GLU A 113 17.63 34.11 5.14
CA GLU A 113 19.08 34.08 4.89
C GLU A 113 19.91 34.33 6.15
N ASP A 114 19.41 35.15 7.08
CA ASP A 114 20.08 35.44 8.36
C ASP A 114 20.05 34.25 9.36
N PHE A 115 19.25 33.22 9.07
CA PHE A 115 19.03 32.05 9.94
C PHE A 115 19.12 30.74 9.16
N PRO A 116 20.31 30.38 8.64
CA PRO A 116 20.48 29.12 7.92
C PRO A 116 20.33 27.92 8.86
N LEU A 117 19.43 27.00 8.51
CA LEU A 117 19.22 25.72 9.20
C LEU A 117 19.57 24.57 8.22
N PRO A 118 20.86 24.33 7.96
CA PRO A 118 21.33 23.37 6.96
C PRO A 118 21.05 21.91 7.34
N TYR A 119 20.99 21.59 8.64
CA TYR A 119 20.72 20.24 9.10
C TYR A 119 19.25 20.12 9.48
N GLN A 120 18.54 19.15 8.88
CA GLN A 120 17.11 18.98 9.06
C GLN A 120 16.82 17.54 9.47
N ALA A 121 16.09 17.36 10.57
CA ALA A 121 15.64 16.06 11.05
C ALA A 121 14.12 16.03 11.03
N GLU A 122 13.54 15.04 10.38
CA GLU A 122 12.10 14.84 10.32
C GLU A 122 11.67 13.70 11.25
N PHE A 123 10.86 14.03 12.25
CA PHE A 123 10.37 13.10 13.27
C PHE A 123 8.93 12.71 12.97
N PHE A 124 8.61 11.42 13.04
CA PHE A 124 7.22 10.94 12.99
C PHE A 124 6.71 10.62 14.39
N ILE A 125 5.70 11.35 14.87
CA ILE A 125 5.11 11.21 16.19
C ILE A 125 3.76 10.52 16.04
N LYS A 126 3.59 9.33 16.64
CA LYS A 126 2.37 8.50 16.47
C LYS A 126 1.19 8.96 17.32
N ASN A 127 1.47 9.48 18.52
CA ASN A 127 0.46 9.74 19.55
C ASN A 127 -0.10 11.18 19.55
N MET A 128 0.03 11.91 18.44
CA MET A 128 -0.41 13.31 18.34
C MET A 128 -1.16 13.55 17.03
N ASN A 129 -2.11 14.48 17.05
CA ASN A 129 -2.69 15.08 15.85
C ASN A 129 -2.03 16.44 15.55
N VAL A 130 -2.27 16.97 14.35
CA VAL A 130 -1.67 18.25 13.93
C VAL A 130 -2.14 19.40 14.80
N GLU A 131 -3.43 19.49 15.08
CA GLU A 131 -4.00 20.55 15.93
C GLU A 131 -3.44 20.56 17.36
N GLU A 132 -3.12 19.38 17.90
CA GLU A 132 -2.51 19.22 19.23
C GLU A 132 -1.02 19.59 19.21
N MET A 133 -0.29 19.14 18.19
CA MET A 133 1.12 19.44 18.01
C MET A 133 1.40 20.92 17.75
N LEU A 134 0.47 21.63 17.10
CA LEU A 134 0.58 23.06 16.80
C LEU A 134 0.29 23.97 18.00
N ALA A 135 -0.20 23.42 19.11
CA ALA A 135 -0.35 24.19 20.35
C ALA A 135 1.03 24.67 20.84
N SER A 136 1.12 25.95 21.22
CA SER A 136 2.41 26.59 21.56
C SER A 136 3.17 25.87 22.67
N GLU A 137 2.45 25.32 23.66
CA GLU A 137 3.04 24.59 24.78
C GLU A 137 3.63 23.25 24.32
N VAL A 138 2.84 22.45 23.58
CA VAL A 138 3.23 21.13 23.10
C VAL A 138 4.40 21.22 22.10
N LEU A 139 4.34 22.18 21.17
CA LEU A 139 5.43 22.42 20.23
C LEU A 139 6.70 22.88 20.95
N GLY A 140 6.56 23.74 21.96
CA GLY A 140 7.67 24.21 22.80
C GLY A 140 8.33 23.06 23.57
N ASP A 141 7.54 22.19 24.19
CA ASP A 141 8.01 21.00 24.91
C ASP A 141 8.76 20.04 23.97
N PHE A 142 8.21 19.80 22.77
CA PHE A 142 8.86 18.96 21.77
C PHE A 142 10.20 19.56 21.31
N LEU A 143 10.24 20.84 20.95
CA LEU A 143 11.48 21.52 20.56
C LEU A 143 12.49 21.54 21.71
N GLY A 144 12.03 21.65 22.96
CA GLY A 144 12.85 21.50 24.16
C GLY A 144 13.49 20.12 24.27
N ALA A 145 12.71 19.05 24.06
CA ALA A 145 13.20 17.68 24.03
C ALA A 145 14.23 17.45 22.92
N VAL A 146 13.96 17.96 21.71
CA VAL A 146 14.91 17.91 20.58
C VAL A 146 16.18 18.69 20.89
N LYS A 147 16.06 19.90 21.46
CA LYS A 147 17.21 20.72 21.86
C LYS A 147 18.10 20.02 22.89
N ASN A 148 17.50 19.29 23.83
CA ASN A 148 18.25 18.53 24.84
C ASN A 148 19.08 17.37 24.24
N VAL A 149 18.61 16.79 23.13
CA VAL A 149 19.26 15.64 22.47
C VAL A 149 20.24 16.06 21.38
N TRP A 150 19.90 17.11 20.62
CA TRP A 150 20.71 17.59 19.50
C TRP A 150 21.75 18.64 19.95
N GLN A 151 21.45 19.43 20.98
CA GLN A 151 22.30 20.51 21.52
C GLN A 151 22.72 21.62 20.51
N PRO A 152 21.80 22.16 19.69
CA PRO A 152 22.08 23.29 18.81
C PRO A 152 22.08 24.63 19.55
N GLU A 153 22.71 25.63 18.96
CA GLU A 153 22.54 27.03 19.37
C GLU A 153 21.18 27.55 18.89
N ARG A 154 20.80 27.22 17.65
CA ARG A 154 19.52 27.62 17.02
C ARG A 154 18.74 26.40 16.50
N LEU A 155 17.45 26.33 16.85
CA LEU A 155 16.55 25.23 16.47
C LEU A 155 15.14 25.76 16.20
N ASN A 156 14.53 25.40 15.08
CA ASN A 156 13.13 25.73 14.78
C ASN A 156 12.40 24.57 14.07
N ALA A 157 11.09 24.47 14.26
CA ALA A 157 10.23 23.59 13.47
C ALA A 157 10.06 24.18 12.06
N ILE A 158 10.64 23.54 11.04
CA ILE A 158 10.58 24.01 9.65
C ILE A 158 9.25 23.66 9.02
N ASN A 159 8.76 22.42 9.17
CA ASN A 159 7.53 21.96 8.53
C ASN A 159 6.78 20.99 9.45
N ILE A 160 5.45 21.07 9.45
CA ILE A 160 4.57 20.16 10.19
C ILE A 160 3.53 19.65 9.20
N THR A 161 3.45 18.33 9.03
CA THR A 161 2.51 17.69 8.09
C THR A 161 1.77 16.54 8.75
N SER A 162 0.47 16.42 8.48
CA SER A 162 -0.32 15.26 8.90
C SER A 162 0.21 13.98 8.25
N ALA A 163 0.12 12.85 8.95
CA ALA A 163 0.36 11.55 8.36
C ALA A 163 -0.58 11.26 7.18
N LEU A 164 -1.80 11.79 7.22
CA LEU A 164 -2.81 11.58 6.17
C LEU A 164 -2.40 12.23 4.85
N ASP A 165 -1.80 13.42 4.91
CA ASP A 165 -1.31 14.13 3.72
C ASP A 165 -0.19 13.38 2.98
N ARG A 166 0.45 12.40 3.63
CA ARG A 166 1.50 11.55 3.05
C ARG A 166 0.99 10.17 2.64
N GLY A 167 -0.32 10.00 2.47
CA GLY A 167 -0.93 8.72 2.12
C GLY A 167 -1.09 7.77 3.31
N GLY A 168 -1.05 8.30 4.54
CA GLY A 168 -1.46 7.56 5.73
C GLY A 168 -2.94 7.19 5.66
N ARG A 169 -3.31 6.07 6.31
CA ARG A 169 -4.72 5.68 6.44
C ARG A 169 -5.38 6.49 7.54
N VAL A 170 -6.62 6.91 7.31
CA VAL A 170 -7.45 7.51 8.36
C VAL A 170 -7.64 6.46 9.46
N PRO A 171 -7.19 6.71 10.71
CA PRO A 171 -7.39 5.77 11.78
C PRO A 171 -8.88 5.58 12.04
N LEU A 172 -9.26 4.38 12.47
CA LEU A 172 -10.61 4.15 12.95
C LEU A 172 -10.86 5.07 14.17
N PRO A 173 -12.09 5.59 14.36
CA PRO A 173 -12.45 6.43 15.50
C PRO A 173 -12.55 5.58 16.78
N ILE A 174 -11.43 5.00 17.18
CA ILE A 174 -11.22 4.30 18.44
C ILE A 174 -10.51 5.28 19.36
N ASN A 175 -10.94 5.34 20.62
CA ASN A 175 -10.35 6.22 21.62
C ASN A 175 -8.83 6.01 21.66
N ASP A 176 -8.09 7.12 21.76
CA ASP A 176 -6.63 7.20 21.87
C ASP A 176 -5.81 6.85 20.61
N MET A 177 -6.44 6.49 19.49
CA MET A 177 -5.73 6.39 18.21
C MET A 177 -5.67 7.76 17.52
N LYS A 178 -4.45 8.28 17.36
CA LYS A 178 -4.17 9.54 16.66
C LYS A 178 -3.69 9.27 15.24
N GLU A 179 -3.81 10.28 14.37
CA GLU A 179 -3.36 10.18 12.97
C GLU A 179 -1.85 10.10 12.84
N GLY A 180 -1.15 10.77 13.76
CA GLY A 180 0.28 10.96 13.73
C GLY A 180 0.68 12.21 12.93
N VAL A 181 1.82 12.77 13.29
CA VAL A 181 2.34 14.03 12.73
C VAL A 181 3.80 13.87 12.37
N TYR A 182 4.19 14.36 11.20
CA TYR A 182 5.58 14.57 10.84
C TYR A 182 5.99 15.99 11.20
N VAL A 183 7.04 16.12 12.02
CA VAL A 183 7.61 17.39 12.43
C VAL A 183 9.05 17.45 11.94
N MET A 184 9.31 18.33 10.98
CA MET A 184 10.63 18.61 10.46
C MET A 184 11.25 19.74 11.28
N VAL A 185 12.40 19.46 11.89
CA VAL A 185 13.13 20.42 12.73
C VAL A 185 14.47 20.73 12.09
N GLY A 186 14.77 22.02 11.99
CA GLY A 186 16.03 22.53 11.48
C GLY A 186 16.97 22.97 12.60
N ALA A 187 18.25 22.69 12.42
CA ALA A 187 19.32 23.14 13.31
C ALA A 187 20.49 23.72 12.52
N ASP A 188 21.29 24.52 13.20
CA ASP A 188 22.55 25.09 12.73
C ASP A 188 23.75 24.14 12.89
N VAL A 189 23.67 23.19 13.84
CA VAL A 189 24.74 22.22 14.11
C VAL A 189 24.47 20.83 13.51
N PRO A 190 25.52 20.05 13.18
CA PRO A 190 25.38 18.67 12.73
C PRO A 190 24.62 17.78 13.72
N PHE A 191 24.05 16.67 13.22
CA PHE A 191 23.34 15.70 14.05
C PHE A 191 24.21 15.13 15.17
N SER A 192 23.64 15.04 16.38
CA SER A 192 24.28 14.42 17.54
C SER A 192 24.51 12.92 17.34
N SER A 193 25.39 12.33 18.16
CA SER A 193 25.70 10.90 18.08
C SER A 193 24.46 10.03 18.21
N CYS A 194 23.50 10.40 19.07
CA CYS A 194 22.26 9.65 19.21
C CYS A 194 21.40 9.69 17.94
N LEU A 195 21.18 10.86 17.34
CA LEU A 195 20.36 10.95 16.13
C LEU A 195 20.96 10.13 14.98
N ARG A 196 22.29 10.06 14.89
CA ARG A 196 22.99 9.22 13.92
C ARG A 196 22.85 7.71 14.18
N GLU A 197 22.41 7.27 15.35
CA GLU A 197 22.15 5.85 15.62
C GLU A 197 21.04 5.27 14.72
N VAL A 198 20.17 6.13 14.18
CA VAL A 198 19.14 5.73 13.21
C VAL A 198 19.78 5.22 11.92
N GLU A 199 20.87 5.85 11.47
CA GLU A 199 21.58 5.47 10.24
C GLU A 199 22.42 4.19 10.43
N ASN A 200 22.48 3.62 11.64
CA ASN A 200 23.21 2.40 11.92
C ASN A 200 22.56 1.20 11.20
N PRO A 201 23.32 0.40 10.42
CA PRO A 201 22.78 -0.76 9.70
C PRO A 201 22.05 -1.76 10.60
N GLN A 202 22.45 -1.91 11.87
CA GLN A 202 21.73 -2.79 12.80
C GLN A 202 20.32 -2.29 13.11
N ASN A 203 20.14 -0.98 13.30
CA ASN A 203 18.83 -0.39 13.56
C ASN A 203 17.96 -0.40 12.31
N GLN A 204 18.55 -0.16 11.12
CA GLN A 204 17.87 -0.30 9.85
C GLN A 204 17.35 -1.74 9.61
N LEU A 205 18.15 -2.74 9.94
CA LEU A 205 17.73 -4.14 9.85
C LEU A 205 16.57 -4.43 10.81
N ARG A 206 16.61 -3.94 12.05
CA ARG A 206 15.50 -4.11 13.01
C ARG A 206 14.23 -3.46 12.50
N CYS A 207 14.32 -2.26 11.92
CA CYS A 207 13.18 -1.61 11.26
C CYS A 207 12.62 -2.43 10.09
N SER A 208 13.47 -3.05 9.26
CA SER A 208 13.03 -3.93 8.18
C SER A 208 12.32 -5.21 8.65
N GLN A 209 12.60 -5.62 9.89
CA GLN A 209 11.99 -6.77 10.55
C GLN A 209 10.79 -6.37 11.44
N GLU A 210 10.31 -5.13 11.32
CA GLU A 210 9.23 -4.56 12.15
C GLU A 210 9.53 -4.61 13.67
N MET A 211 10.82 -4.63 14.04
CA MET A 211 11.27 -4.57 15.42
C MET A 211 11.65 -3.13 15.81
N GLU A 212 11.33 -2.72 17.03
CA GLU A 212 11.73 -1.41 17.54
C GLU A 212 13.27 -1.28 17.59
N PRO A 213 13.89 -0.25 16.98
CA PRO A 213 15.35 -0.06 16.99
C PRO A 213 15.87 0.30 18.40
N VAL A 214 17.17 0.06 18.65
CA VAL A 214 17.78 0.49 19.93
C VAL A 214 18.34 1.89 19.72
N ILE A 215 17.66 2.90 20.29
CA ILE A 215 18.07 4.30 20.25
C ILE A 215 18.28 4.80 21.69
N THR A 216 19.46 5.34 21.98
CA THR A 216 19.85 5.72 23.34
C THR A 216 19.04 6.90 23.89
N CYS A 217 18.68 7.86 23.04
CA CYS A 217 17.95 9.07 23.41
C CYS A 217 16.42 8.94 23.35
N ASP A 218 15.87 7.81 22.89
CA ASP A 218 14.41 7.59 22.83
C ASP A 218 13.72 7.82 24.18
N LYS A 219 14.37 7.43 25.28
CA LYS A 219 13.89 7.66 26.66
C LYS A 219 13.63 9.13 27.00
N LYS A 220 14.25 10.07 26.29
CA LYS A 220 14.05 11.52 26.49
C LYS A 220 12.75 12.02 25.88
N PHE A 221 12.18 11.29 24.92
CA PHE A 221 10.95 11.66 24.22
C PHE A 221 9.73 10.90 24.72
N ARG A 222 9.91 9.61 25.08
CA ARG A 222 8.80 8.69 25.46
C ARG A 222 7.90 9.14 26.60
N THR A 223 8.26 10.15 27.39
CA THR A 223 7.38 10.69 28.43
C THR A 223 6.14 11.38 27.86
N GLN A 224 6.24 11.99 26.68
CA GLN A 224 5.15 12.73 26.04
C GLN A 224 4.98 12.41 24.54
N PHE A 225 6.06 12.03 23.85
CA PHE A 225 6.08 11.85 22.40
C PHE A 225 6.51 10.43 22.01
N TYR A 226 5.65 9.73 21.29
CA TYR A 226 5.93 8.38 20.77
C TYR A 226 6.46 8.48 19.35
N ILE A 227 7.78 8.55 19.24
CA ILE A 227 8.48 8.72 17.97
C ILE A 227 8.69 7.37 17.28
N ASP A 228 8.37 7.31 15.99
CA ASP A 228 8.75 6.20 15.12
C ASP A 228 10.16 6.42 14.55
N TRP A 229 11.14 5.84 15.23
CA TRP A 229 12.54 5.92 14.82
C TRP A 229 12.82 5.23 13.48
N CYS A 230 11.93 4.37 12.98
CA CYS A 230 12.09 3.76 11.67
C CYS A 230 11.67 4.68 10.52
N LYS A 231 10.97 5.78 10.81
CA LYS A 231 10.50 6.78 9.83
C LYS A 231 11.17 8.14 9.98
N ILE A 232 12.22 8.23 10.78
CA ILE A 232 12.99 9.46 10.94
C ILE A 232 13.93 9.65 9.74
N SER A 233 14.03 10.88 9.23
CA SER A 233 14.88 11.22 8.10
C SER A 233 15.83 12.35 8.48
N LEU A 234 17.13 12.15 8.22
CA LEU A 234 18.18 13.14 8.49
C LEU A 234 18.70 13.68 7.15
N VAL A 235 18.58 14.98 6.95
CA VAL A 235 18.97 15.66 5.71
C VAL A 235 20.01 16.72 6.02
N ASP A 236 21.19 16.58 5.43
CA ASP A 236 22.26 17.57 5.43
C ASP A 236 22.24 18.34 4.10
N LYS A 237 21.68 19.56 4.11
CA LYS A 237 21.58 20.41 2.92
C LYS A 237 22.93 20.90 2.40
N THR A 238 24.00 20.85 3.21
CA THR A 238 25.34 21.26 2.74
C THR A 238 25.94 20.26 1.76
N LYS A 239 25.56 18.98 1.88
CA LYS A 239 26.05 17.89 1.02
C LYS A 239 25.15 17.64 -0.18
N GLN A 240 23.90 18.08 -0.12
CA GLN A 240 23.00 18.08 -1.28
C GLN A 240 23.39 19.23 -2.21
N VAL A 241 24.41 19.01 -3.06
CA VAL A 241 24.54 19.75 -4.30
C VAL A 241 23.24 19.50 -5.05
N SER A 242 22.43 20.54 -5.13
CA SER A 242 21.08 20.42 -5.62
C SER A 242 21.09 20.16 -7.13
N THR A 243 20.94 18.91 -7.53
CA THR A 243 20.45 18.59 -8.88
C THR A 243 18.96 18.90 -8.93
N TYR A 244 18.55 20.14 -8.62
CA TYR A 244 17.26 20.63 -9.08
C TYR A 244 17.44 20.83 -10.58
N GLN A 245 17.18 19.78 -11.37
CA GLN A 245 16.52 20.05 -12.64
C GLN A 245 15.20 20.68 -12.24
N GLU A 246 15.15 22.00 -12.37
CA GLU A 246 13.93 22.78 -12.29
C GLU A 246 12.95 22.16 -13.28
N VAL A 247 12.10 21.25 -12.79
CA VAL A 247 10.99 20.73 -13.57
C VAL A 247 10.03 21.90 -13.63
N ILE A 248 10.15 22.69 -14.70
CA ILE A 248 9.20 23.74 -15.04
C ILE A 248 7.83 23.05 -15.12
N ARG A 249 7.06 23.13 -14.03
CA ARG A 249 5.66 22.71 -14.04
C ARG A 249 4.95 23.73 -14.91
N GLY A 250 4.47 23.30 -16.07
CA GLY A 250 3.59 24.12 -16.90
C GLY A 250 2.40 24.59 -16.08
N GLU A 251 1.81 25.73 -16.45
CA GLU A 251 0.80 26.46 -15.67
C GLU A 251 -0.47 25.65 -15.31
N GLY A 252 -0.62 24.42 -15.81
CA GLY A 252 -1.73 23.51 -15.49
C GLY A 252 -3.08 23.97 -16.03
N ILE A 253 -3.12 25.14 -16.66
CA ILE A 253 -4.27 25.71 -17.33
C ILE A 253 -4.03 25.52 -18.83
N LEU A 254 -4.94 24.80 -19.50
CA LEU A 254 -4.95 24.82 -20.97
C LEU A 254 -5.32 26.25 -21.39
N PRO A 255 -4.48 26.95 -22.16
CA PRO A 255 -4.89 28.23 -22.73
C PRO A 255 -6.11 27.99 -23.64
N ASP A 256 -7.13 28.84 -23.51
CA ASP A 256 -8.32 28.83 -24.37
C ASP A 256 -7.88 29.05 -25.83
N GLY A 257 -7.61 27.97 -26.55
CA GLY A 257 -7.16 27.97 -27.95
C GLY A 257 -5.75 27.42 -28.23
N GLY A 258 -5.10 26.74 -27.29
CA GLY A 258 -3.84 26.03 -27.56
C GLY A 258 -4.05 24.76 -28.39
N GLU A 259 -3.48 24.69 -29.60
CA GLU A 259 -3.43 23.44 -30.38
C GLU A 259 -2.58 22.42 -29.61
N TYR A 260 -3.20 21.33 -29.18
CA TYR A 260 -2.51 20.23 -28.50
C TYR A 260 -1.44 19.68 -29.45
N LYS A 261 -0.17 19.97 -29.13
CA LYS A 261 0.99 19.35 -29.77
C LYS A 261 1.42 18.17 -28.90
N PRO A 262 0.90 16.95 -29.14
CA PRO A 262 1.40 15.79 -28.44
C PRO A 262 2.92 15.67 -28.67
N PRO A 263 3.66 15.04 -27.75
CA PRO A 263 5.02 14.59 -28.03
C PRO A 263 5.02 13.87 -29.38
N SER A 264 6.00 14.14 -30.24
CA SER A 264 6.06 13.52 -31.56
C SER A 264 5.95 11.99 -31.42
N ASP A 265 5.18 11.36 -32.32
CA ASP A 265 4.97 9.89 -32.42
C ASP A 265 6.27 9.06 -32.56
N SER A 266 7.43 9.73 -32.50
CA SER A 266 8.77 9.15 -32.48
C SER A 266 9.23 8.66 -31.10
N LEU A 267 8.41 8.72 -30.05
CA LEU A 267 8.70 8.01 -28.81
C LEU A 267 8.63 6.51 -29.11
N LYS A 268 9.80 5.89 -29.31
CA LYS A 268 9.97 4.46 -29.55
C LYS A 268 9.11 3.69 -28.55
N SER A 269 8.02 3.10 -29.01
CA SER A 269 7.16 2.24 -28.19
C SER A 269 8.04 1.20 -27.51
N ARG A 270 7.87 1.00 -26.20
CA ARG A 270 8.59 -0.07 -25.49
C ARG A 270 8.19 -1.39 -26.16
N ASP A 271 9.13 -2.05 -26.83
CA ASP A 271 8.85 -3.31 -27.52
C ASP A 271 8.63 -4.42 -26.49
N TYR A 272 7.36 -4.66 -26.12
CA TYR A 272 6.95 -5.73 -25.20
C TYR A 272 7.00 -7.13 -25.84
N TYR A 273 7.43 -7.24 -27.10
CA TYR A 273 7.45 -8.49 -27.84
C TYR A 273 8.36 -9.53 -27.18
N THR A 274 9.53 -9.10 -26.69
CA THR A 274 10.46 -9.97 -25.95
C THR A 274 9.89 -10.41 -24.60
N ASP A 275 9.25 -9.51 -23.87
CA ASP A 275 8.65 -9.82 -22.57
C ASP A 275 7.46 -10.79 -22.71
N PHE A 276 6.67 -10.63 -23.78
CA PHE A 276 5.60 -11.55 -24.14
C PHE A 276 6.13 -12.94 -24.51
N LEU A 277 7.18 -13.01 -25.33
CA LEU A 277 7.82 -14.28 -25.69
C LEU A 277 8.38 -15.01 -24.47
N ILE A 278 9.04 -14.30 -23.54
CA ILE A 278 9.58 -14.89 -22.31
C ILE A 278 8.44 -15.41 -21.41
N THR A 279 7.37 -14.62 -21.26
CA THR A 279 6.22 -14.97 -20.43
C THR A 279 5.48 -16.21 -20.96
N LEU A 280 5.46 -16.43 -22.27
CA LEU A 280 4.84 -17.62 -22.87
C LEU A 280 5.80 -18.82 -22.91
N ALA A 281 7.05 -18.61 -23.34
CA ALA A 281 7.99 -19.70 -23.61
C ALA A 281 8.42 -20.43 -22.33
N VAL A 282 8.64 -19.70 -21.23
CA VAL A 282 9.12 -20.30 -19.98
C VAL A 282 8.09 -21.26 -19.38
N PRO A 283 6.81 -20.88 -19.16
CA PRO A 283 5.79 -21.82 -18.68
C PRO A 283 5.55 -23.00 -19.62
N SER A 284 5.56 -22.79 -20.94
CA SER A 284 5.39 -23.87 -21.92
C SER A 284 6.53 -24.88 -21.89
N ALA A 285 7.77 -24.41 -21.75
CA ALA A 285 8.94 -25.29 -21.62
C ALA A 285 8.86 -26.13 -20.33
N VAL A 286 8.49 -25.51 -19.20
CA VAL A 286 8.29 -26.22 -17.93
C VAL A 286 7.18 -27.27 -18.05
N ALA A 287 6.05 -26.91 -18.66
CA ALA A 287 4.94 -27.84 -18.89
C ALA A 287 5.37 -29.03 -19.75
N LEU A 288 6.12 -28.81 -20.84
CA LEU A 288 6.63 -29.88 -21.69
C LEU A 288 7.55 -30.83 -20.93
N VAL A 289 8.46 -30.32 -20.11
CA VAL A 289 9.34 -31.16 -19.28
C VAL A 289 8.51 -32.01 -18.32
N LEU A 290 7.52 -31.44 -17.65
CA LEU A 290 6.62 -32.19 -16.76
C LEU A 290 5.83 -33.27 -17.51
N PHE A 291 5.35 -32.98 -18.72
CA PHE A 291 4.68 -33.97 -19.56
C PHE A 291 5.60 -35.12 -19.96
N LEU A 292 6.85 -34.84 -20.33
CA LEU A 292 7.83 -35.87 -20.67
C LEU A 292 8.17 -36.75 -19.46
N ILE A 293 8.32 -36.15 -18.28
CA ILE A 293 8.54 -36.89 -17.02
C ILE A 293 7.34 -37.80 -16.72
N LEU A 294 6.12 -37.27 -16.81
CA LEU A 294 4.90 -38.07 -16.60
C LEU A 294 4.77 -39.20 -17.61
N ALA A 295 5.03 -38.93 -18.88
CA ALA A 295 5.03 -39.95 -19.93
C ALA A 295 6.08 -41.04 -19.66
N TYR A 296 7.29 -40.66 -19.25
CA TYR A 296 8.34 -41.61 -18.88
C TYR A 296 7.92 -42.49 -17.69
N ILE A 297 7.34 -41.91 -16.65
CA ILE A 297 6.85 -42.67 -15.48
C ILE A 297 5.71 -43.61 -15.87
N MET A 298 4.73 -43.14 -16.65
CA MET A 298 3.53 -43.90 -16.98
C MET A 298 3.75 -44.97 -18.06
N CYS A 299 4.60 -44.69 -19.06
CA CYS A 299 4.82 -45.57 -20.21
C CYS A 299 6.10 -46.40 -20.10
N CYS A 300 7.20 -45.83 -19.62
CA CYS A 300 8.51 -46.52 -19.59
C CYS A 300 8.81 -47.19 -18.24
N ARG A 301 8.23 -46.72 -17.14
CA ARG A 301 8.37 -47.30 -15.79
C ARG A 301 7.07 -47.91 -15.26
N ARG A 302 6.28 -48.55 -16.12
CA ARG A 302 5.09 -49.33 -15.74
C ARG A 302 5.46 -50.67 -15.06
N GLU A 303 6.47 -50.68 -14.20
CA GLU A 303 6.94 -51.82 -13.40
C GLU A 303 5.94 -52.25 -12.31
N GLY A 304 4.92 -51.41 -12.04
CA GLY A 304 3.90 -51.69 -11.04
C GLY A 304 2.87 -52.75 -11.43
N VAL A 305 2.83 -53.22 -12.69
CA VAL A 305 1.92 -54.33 -13.08
C VAL A 305 2.54 -55.66 -12.70
N GLU A 306 3.80 -55.88 -13.05
CA GLU A 306 4.51 -57.14 -12.79
C GLU A 306 4.74 -57.36 -11.29
N LYS A 307 5.10 -56.31 -10.55
CA LYS A 307 5.23 -56.36 -9.09
C LYS A 307 3.90 -56.64 -8.37
N ARG A 308 2.78 -56.11 -8.89
CA ARG A 308 1.43 -56.40 -8.35
C ARG A 308 0.99 -57.82 -8.68
N ASN A 309 1.22 -58.29 -9.90
CA ASN A 309 0.88 -59.66 -10.31
C ASN A 309 1.67 -60.69 -9.49
N MET A 310 2.94 -60.43 -9.18
CA MET A 310 3.75 -61.33 -8.34
C MET A 310 3.27 -61.40 -6.87
N GLN A 311 2.65 -60.34 -6.35
CA GLN A 311 2.12 -60.27 -4.98
C GLN A 311 0.66 -60.74 -4.84
N THR A 312 -0.05 -60.97 -5.94
CA THR A 312 -1.45 -61.36 -5.93
C THR A 312 -1.55 -62.88 -6.12
N PRO A 313 -2.31 -63.63 -5.28
CA PRO A 313 -2.43 -65.07 -5.46
C PRO A 313 -3.10 -65.41 -6.80
N ASP A 314 -2.59 -66.44 -7.49
CA ASP A 314 -2.97 -66.79 -8.87
C ASP A 314 -4.49 -66.93 -9.07
N ILE A 315 -5.22 -67.42 -8.07
CA ILE A 315 -6.67 -67.60 -8.15
C ILE A 315 -7.44 -66.28 -8.27
N GLN A 316 -6.96 -65.21 -7.62
CA GLN A 316 -7.55 -63.89 -7.75
C GLN A 316 -7.20 -63.26 -9.10
N LEU A 317 -5.99 -63.48 -9.61
CA LEU A 317 -5.58 -63.01 -10.94
C LEU A 317 -6.43 -63.63 -12.05
N VAL A 318 -6.70 -64.93 -11.97
CA VAL A 318 -7.58 -65.63 -12.92
C VAL A 318 -9.02 -65.13 -12.83
N HIS A 319 -9.54 -64.87 -11.62
CA HIS A 319 -10.88 -64.32 -11.45
C HIS A 319 -11.01 -62.91 -12.05
N HIS A 320 -10.01 -62.05 -11.84
CA HIS A 320 -10.00 -60.70 -12.40
C HIS A 320 -9.82 -60.70 -13.92
N SER A 321 -8.99 -61.58 -14.47
CA SER A 321 -8.82 -61.71 -15.93
C SER A 321 -10.09 -62.25 -16.60
N ALA A 322 -10.79 -63.19 -15.94
CA ALA A 322 -12.10 -63.68 -16.39
C ALA A 322 -13.14 -62.56 -16.41
N ILE A 323 -13.30 -61.77 -15.33
CA ILE A 323 -14.22 -60.63 -15.29
C ILE A 323 -13.90 -59.61 -16.39
N GLN A 324 -12.61 -59.33 -16.61
CA GLN A 324 -12.19 -58.36 -17.62
C GLN A 324 -12.50 -58.87 -19.04
N LYS A 325 -12.33 -60.18 -19.30
CA LYS A 325 -12.70 -60.82 -20.56
C LYS A 325 -14.21 -60.76 -20.78
N SER A 326 -15.02 -61.13 -19.79
CA SER A 326 -16.49 -61.05 -19.86
C SER A 326 -16.97 -59.61 -20.06
N THR A 327 -16.34 -58.63 -19.41
CA THR A 327 -16.69 -57.21 -19.57
C THR A 327 -16.35 -56.70 -20.97
N LYS A 328 -15.23 -57.17 -21.55
CA LYS A 328 -14.83 -56.83 -22.92
C LYS A 328 -15.77 -57.46 -23.94
N GLU A 329 -16.19 -58.71 -23.73
CA GLU A 329 -17.16 -59.41 -24.56
C GLU A 329 -18.53 -58.71 -24.52
N LEU A 330 -19.03 -58.34 -23.34
CA LEU A 330 -20.26 -57.54 -23.19
C LEU A 330 -20.18 -56.18 -23.92
N ARG A 331 -19.03 -55.51 -23.87
CA ARG A 331 -18.81 -54.26 -24.62
C ARG A 331 -18.79 -54.48 -26.12
N ASP A 332 -18.20 -55.56 -26.60
CA ASP A 332 -18.15 -55.88 -28.03
C ASP A 332 -19.54 -56.24 -28.56
N MET A 333 -20.31 -57.03 -27.80
CA MET A 333 -21.73 -57.28 -28.06
C MET A 333 -22.58 -56.00 -28.03
N SER A 334 -22.26 -55.03 -27.18
CA SER A 334 -22.97 -53.73 -27.18
C SER A 334 -22.71 -52.92 -28.45
N LYS A 335 -21.56 -53.13 -29.10
CA LYS A 335 -21.12 -52.40 -30.29
C LYS A 335 -21.66 -53.03 -31.57
N ASN A 336 -21.85 -54.35 -31.60
CA ASN A 336 -22.44 -55.12 -32.69
C ASN A 336 -23.80 -55.70 -32.25
N ARG A 337 -24.87 -54.90 -32.31
CA ARG A 337 -26.19 -55.22 -31.74
C ARG A 337 -27.03 -56.29 -32.49
N GLU A 338 -26.51 -56.90 -33.55
CA GLU A 338 -27.24 -57.91 -34.32
C GLU A 338 -26.86 -59.32 -33.86
N ILE A 339 -27.64 -59.82 -32.88
CA ILE A 339 -27.73 -61.21 -32.39
C ILE A 339 -26.39 -61.85 -32.01
N ALA A 340 -25.81 -61.42 -30.89
CA ALA A 340 -24.75 -62.16 -30.20
C ALA A 340 -25.21 -62.48 -28.78
N TRP A 341 -25.40 -63.77 -28.49
CA TRP A 341 -25.63 -64.27 -27.13
C TRP A 341 -24.26 -64.46 -26.45
N PRO A 342 -24.14 -64.20 -25.14
CA PRO A 342 -22.89 -64.48 -24.45
C PRO A 342 -22.57 -65.98 -24.56
N LEU A 343 -21.30 -66.32 -24.82
CA LEU A 343 -20.87 -67.71 -25.05
C LEU A 343 -21.24 -68.65 -23.88
N SER A 344 -21.36 -68.10 -22.67
CA SER A 344 -21.74 -68.82 -21.45
C SER A 344 -23.21 -69.21 -21.35
N THR A 345 -24.09 -68.71 -22.22
CA THR A 345 -25.54 -69.03 -22.23
C THR A 345 -26.02 -69.50 -23.60
N LEU A 346 -25.11 -70.01 -24.45
CA LEU A 346 -25.50 -70.62 -25.72
C LEU A 346 -26.48 -71.77 -25.44
N PRO A 347 -27.74 -71.71 -25.92
CA PRO A 347 -28.65 -72.82 -25.77
C PRO A 347 -28.18 -73.96 -26.68
N VAL A 348 -28.25 -75.20 -26.19
CA VAL A 348 -27.93 -76.41 -26.96
C VAL A 348 -28.87 -76.57 -28.18
N PHE A 349 -29.99 -75.85 -28.19
CA PHE A 349 -31.02 -75.89 -29.24
C PHE A 349 -31.43 -74.48 -29.66
N HIS A 350 -31.68 -74.26 -30.95
CA HIS A 350 -32.17 -72.98 -31.45
C HIS A 350 -33.69 -72.86 -31.22
N PRO A 351 -34.20 -71.84 -30.49
CA PRO A 351 -35.58 -71.83 -29.98
C PRO A 351 -36.67 -71.64 -31.05
N VAL A 352 -36.32 -71.31 -32.30
CA VAL A 352 -37.29 -71.14 -33.40
C VAL A 352 -37.30 -72.30 -34.38
N THR A 353 -36.20 -73.06 -34.51
CA THR A 353 -36.04 -74.10 -35.54
C THR A 353 -35.80 -75.50 -34.98
N GLY A 354 -35.57 -75.65 -33.67
CA GLY A 354 -35.49 -76.96 -33.00
C GLY A 354 -34.29 -77.84 -33.40
N GLU A 355 -33.42 -77.38 -34.28
CA GLU A 355 -32.20 -78.08 -34.66
C GLU A 355 -31.10 -77.94 -33.58
N ILE A 356 -30.34 -79.01 -33.41
CA ILE A 356 -29.14 -79.04 -32.57
C ILE A 356 -28.09 -78.18 -33.27
N ILE A 357 -27.64 -77.13 -32.60
CA ILE A 357 -26.54 -76.30 -33.11
C ILE A 357 -25.27 -77.15 -32.95
N PRO A 358 -24.56 -77.51 -34.02
CA PRO A 358 -23.29 -78.20 -33.89
C PRO A 358 -22.33 -77.28 -33.11
N PRO A 359 -21.51 -77.81 -32.18
CA PRO A 359 -20.59 -76.99 -31.41
C PRO A 359 -19.72 -76.20 -32.39
N LEU A 360 -19.80 -74.88 -32.31
CA LEU A 360 -18.91 -73.98 -33.03
C LEU A 360 -17.49 -74.22 -32.49
N HIS A 361 -16.76 -75.10 -33.17
CA HIS A 361 -15.32 -75.17 -33.04
C HIS A 361 -14.74 -73.95 -33.75
N THR A 362 -14.46 -72.92 -32.98
CA THR A 362 -13.51 -71.86 -33.35
C THR A 362 -12.44 -71.78 -32.26
N ASP A 363 -11.45 -72.64 -32.43
CA ASP A 363 -10.02 -72.43 -32.16
C ASP A 363 -9.63 -71.44 -31.05
N SER A 364 -9.93 -71.77 -29.80
CA SER A 364 -9.12 -71.37 -28.63
C SER A 364 -9.66 -72.01 -27.35
N TYR A 365 -9.57 -73.33 -27.23
CA TYR A 365 -9.55 -73.98 -25.91
C TYR A 365 -8.08 -74.23 -25.55
N GLU A 366 -7.48 -73.29 -24.80
CA GLU A 366 -6.67 -73.77 -23.67
C GLU A 366 -7.68 -74.23 -22.64
N SER A 367 -7.77 -75.55 -22.49
CA SER A 367 -8.55 -76.20 -21.46
C SER A 367 -8.13 -75.65 -20.09
N THR A 368 -8.97 -74.83 -19.46
CA THR A 368 -8.95 -74.68 -18.01
C THR A 368 -9.41 -76.01 -17.44
N ASN A 369 -8.47 -76.95 -17.32
CA ASN A 369 -8.59 -78.11 -16.46
C ASN A 369 -8.89 -77.56 -15.06
N MET A 370 -10.13 -77.71 -14.57
CA MET A 370 -10.35 -77.73 -13.13
C MET A 370 -9.70 -79.00 -12.60
N PRO A 371 -8.69 -78.92 -11.72
CA PRO A 371 -8.35 -80.09 -10.93
C PRO A 371 -9.51 -80.34 -9.97
N LEU A 372 -10.22 -81.46 -10.18
CA LEU A 372 -11.06 -82.08 -9.17
C LEU A 372 -10.24 -82.22 -7.88
N MET A 373 -10.67 -81.58 -6.80
CA MET A 373 -10.12 -81.84 -5.47
C MET A 373 -10.28 -83.33 -5.16
N GLN A 374 -9.16 -84.06 -5.07
CA GLN A 374 -9.13 -85.30 -4.31
C GLN A 374 -9.23 -84.93 -2.84
N THR A 375 -10.28 -85.40 -2.19
CA THR A 375 -10.41 -85.40 -0.73
C THR A 375 -9.33 -86.30 -0.14
N GLN A 376 -8.33 -85.73 0.52
CA GLN A 376 -7.42 -86.46 1.41
C GLN A 376 -8.14 -86.66 2.76
N GLN A 377 -8.35 -87.92 3.12
CA GLN A 377 -8.27 -88.36 4.52
C GLN A 377 -6.81 -88.51 4.91
#